data_AF-A0AAU6RL86-F1
#
_entry.id   AF-A0AAU6RL86-F1
#
_cell.length_a   1.000
_cell.length_b   1.000
_cell.length_c   1.000
_cell.angle_alpha   90.00
_cell.angle_beta   90.00
_cell.angle_gamma   90.00
#
_symmetry.space_group_name_H-M   'P 1'
#
loop_
_entity.id
_entity.type
_entity.pdbx_description
1 polymer ?
#
loop_
_entity_poly.entity_id
_entity_poly.type
_entity_poly.pdbx_seq_one_letter_code
_entity_poly.pdbx_strand_id
1 'polypeptide(L)'
;MKPLRRIIYCIKLIDNDGMQPPVYDISYHYLIQVVGAGTRVAVDESIYEYVTYSSETIRYLDIYAIDTIYPEAKEYRQYLYLAQKEIQSFYTKRIRTYRLESLC
;
A
#
# COMPACT_ATOMS: atom_id res chain seq x y z
N MET A 1 -20.13 20.99 -0.16
CA MET A 1 -18.97 20.19 -0.66
C MET A 1 -19.39 18.72 -0.62
N LYS A 2 -18.91 17.86 -1.52
CA LYS A 2 -19.34 16.45 -1.56
C LYS A 2 -18.35 15.58 -0.75
N PRO A 3 -18.80 14.52 -0.07
CA PRO A 3 -17.87 13.61 0.61
C PRO A 3 -16.84 13.01 -0.35
N LEU A 4 -15.67 12.70 0.18
CA LEU A 4 -14.60 11.98 -0.51
C LEU A 4 -14.51 10.55 0.02
N ARG A 5 -13.89 9.67 -0.77
CA ARG A 5 -13.50 8.33 -0.36
C ARG A 5 -11.98 8.23 -0.38
N ARG A 6 -11.40 7.89 0.77
CA ARG A 6 -9.99 7.54 0.92
C ARG A 6 -9.86 6.03 0.82
N ILE A 7 -8.95 5.57 -0.02
CA ILE A 7 -8.61 4.15 -0.16
C ILE A 7 -7.13 4.03 0.19
N ILE A 8 -6.81 3.10 1.08
CA ILE A 8 -5.43 2.76 1.43
C ILE A 8 -5.16 1.35 0.91
N TYR A 9 -4.19 1.24 0.01
CA TYR A 9 -3.69 -0.02 -0.51
C TYR A 9 -2.46 -0.45 0.29
N CYS A 10 -2.28 -1.75 0.43
CA CYS A 10 -1.05 -2.32 0.96
C CYS A 10 -0.48 -3.30 -0.07
N ILE A 11 0.73 -3.02 -0.53
CA ILE A 11 1.52 -3.95 -1.33
C ILE A 11 2.55 -4.60 -0.41
N LYS A 12 2.48 -5.92 -0.27
CA LYS A 12 3.48 -6.72 0.42
C LYS A 12 4.38 -7.37 -0.62
N LEU A 13 5.67 -7.10 -0.52
CA LEU A 13 6.73 -7.71 -1.31
C LEU A 13 7.53 -8.65 -0.40
N ILE A 14 7.83 -9.83 -0.91
CA ILE A 14 8.67 -10.82 -0.22
C ILE A 14 9.82 -11.19 -1.16
N ASP A 15 11.03 -10.83 -0.74
CA ASP A 15 12.27 -11.13 -1.42
C ASP A 15 13.04 -12.21 -0.63
N ASN A 16 13.73 -13.08 -1.37
CA ASN A 16 14.73 -13.96 -0.80
C ASN A 16 16.08 -13.28 -0.98
N ASP A 17 16.76 -13.01 0.13
CA ASP A 17 18.10 -12.39 0.17
C ASP A 17 19.14 -13.22 -0.61
N GLY A 18 18.93 -14.54 -0.74
CA GLY A 18 19.80 -15.42 -1.51
C GLY A 18 21.12 -15.74 -0.81
N MET A 19 21.50 -15.04 0.27
CA MET A 19 22.73 -15.31 1.01
C MET A 19 22.60 -16.47 2.01
N GLN A 20 21.45 -16.68 2.68
CA GLN A 20 21.24 -17.78 3.64
C GLN A 20 19.77 -18.27 3.76
N PRO A 21 19.49 -19.60 3.78
CA PRO A 21 18.15 -20.13 3.95
C PRO A 21 17.66 -20.10 5.41
N PRO A 22 16.40 -19.70 5.65
CA PRO A 22 15.58 -18.74 4.93
C PRO A 22 15.50 -17.43 5.73
N VAL A 23 16.22 -16.43 5.22
CA VAL A 23 16.01 -15.04 5.56
C VAL A 23 15.16 -14.43 4.45
N TYR A 24 13.94 -13.98 4.78
CA TYR A 24 13.11 -13.23 3.83
C TYR A 24 13.11 -11.76 4.20
N ASP A 25 13.37 -10.92 3.20
CA ASP A 25 13.15 -9.48 3.29
C ASP A 25 11.73 -9.18 2.84
N ILE A 26 10.94 -8.66 3.78
CA ILE A 26 9.54 -8.32 3.56
C ILE A 26 9.40 -6.81 3.60
N SER A 27 8.80 -6.22 2.56
CA SER A 27 8.44 -4.82 2.58
C SER A 27 6.94 -4.62 2.37
N TYR A 28 6.37 -3.71 3.15
CA TYR A 28 4.99 -3.27 3.05
C TYR A 28 4.99 -1.83 2.54
N HIS A 29 4.30 -1.58 1.44
CA HIS A 29 4.14 -0.25 0.86
C HIS A 29 2.68 0.15 0.94
N TYR A 30 2.42 1.25 1.61
CA TYR A 30 1.09 1.79 1.79
C TYR A 30 0.89 2.95 0.84
N LEU A 31 -0.08 2.79 -0.04
CA LEU A 31 -0.45 3.75 -1.06
C LEU A 31 -1.82 4.35 -0.71
N ILE A 32 -2.01 5.63 -0.97
CA ILE A 32 -3.26 6.34 -0.77
C ILE A 32 -3.83 6.82 -2.10
N GLN A 33 -5.13 6.61 -2.29
CA GLN A 33 -5.91 7.22 -3.36
C GLN A 33 -7.12 7.91 -2.75
N VAL A 34 -7.44 9.10 -3.23
CA VAL A 34 -8.63 9.83 -2.81
C VAL A 34 -9.49 10.11 -4.02
N VAL A 35 -10.77 9.75 -3.95
CA VAL A 35 -11.73 9.93 -5.04
C VAL A 35 -13.01 10.59 -4.53
N GLY A 36 -13.83 11.12 -5.43
CA GLY A 36 -15.18 11.56 -5.09
C GLY A 36 -16.07 10.41 -4.60
N ALA A 37 -16.99 10.68 -3.68
CA ALA A 37 -17.97 9.69 -3.28
C ALA A 37 -18.81 9.21 -4.48
N GLY A 38 -18.94 7.89 -4.63
CA GLY A 38 -19.67 7.24 -5.73
C GLY A 38 -18.81 6.95 -6.97
N THR A 39 -17.55 7.37 -7.00
CA THR A 39 -16.61 6.96 -8.06
C THR A 39 -16.34 5.46 -7.95
N ARG A 40 -16.48 4.74 -9.07
CA ARG A 40 -16.04 3.34 -9.16
C ARG A 40 -14.52 3.31 -9.34
N VAL A 41 -13.85 2.49 -8.55
CA VAL A 41 -12.41 2.28 -8.63
C VAL A 41 -12.19 0.79 -8.87
N ALA A 42 -11.38 0.46 -9.87
CA ALA A 42 -10.89 -0.89 -10.10
C ALA A 42 -9.45 -0.96 -9.60
N VAL A 43 -9.11 -2.10 -9.01
CA VAL A 43 -7.75 -2.41 -8.58
C VAL A 43 -7.24 -3.50 -9.52
N ASP A 44 -6.20 -3.19 -10.28
CA ASP A 44 -5.56 -4.12 -11.21
C ASP A 44 -4.03 -4.11 -11.01
N GLU A 45 -3.31 -4.89 -11.83
CA GLU A 45 -1.86 -5.05 -11.73
C GLU A 45 -1.07 -3.74 -11.92
N SER A 46 -1.65 -2.67 -12.50
CA SER A 46 -0.97 -1.38 -12.67
C SER A 46 -0.57 -0.75 -11.33
N ILE A 47 -1.23 -1.11 -10.23
CA ILE A 47 -0.87 -0.59 -8.91
C ILE A 47 0.56 -0.96 -8.50
N TYR A 48 1.11 -2.04 -9.05
CA TYR A 48 2.48 -2.43 -8.81
C TYR A 48 3.49 -1.48 -9.47
N GLU A 49 3.10 -0.67 -10.45
CA GLU A 49 3.99 0.34 -11.06
C GLU A 49 4.41 1.44 -10.07
N TYR A 50 3.67 1.61 -8.97
CA TYR A 50 3.98 2.57 -7.91
C TYR A 50 5.05 2.07 -6.91
N VAL A 51 5.54 0.83 -7.06
CA VAL A 51 6.59 0.25 -6.21
C VAL A 51 7.66 -0.46 -7.03
N THR A 52 8.92 -0.36 -6.61
CA THR A 52 10.04 -1.05 -7.28
C THR A 52 10.26 -2.41 -6.63
N TYR A 53 10.38 -3.46 -7.45
CA TYR A 53 10.64 -4.83 -7.01
C TYR A 53 11.39 -5.62 -8.10
N SER A 54 11.94 -6.77 -7.72
CA SER A 54 12.64 -7.68 -8.64
C SER A 54 11.65 -8.63 -9.33
N SER A 55 12.04 -9.23 -10.46
CA SER A 55 11.18 -10.20 -11.17
C SER A 55 10.85 -11.46 -10.36
N GLU A 56 11.67 -11.79 -9.37
CA GLU A 56 11.52 -12.98 -8.52
C GLU A 56 10.75 -12.69 -7.22
N THR A 57 10.43 -11.42 -6.97
CA THR A 57 9.70 -10.97 -5.78
C THR A 57 8.29 -11.55 -5.77
N ILE A 58 7.89 -12.18 -4.66
CA ILE A 58 6.50 -12.58 -4.44
C ILE A 58 5.71 -11.34 -4.02
N ARG A 59 4.59 -11.09 -4.70
CA ARG A 59 3.79 -9.87 -4.55
C ARG A 59 2.39 -10.21 -4.06
N TYR A 60 1.93 -9.44 -3.07
CA TYR A 60 0.55 -9.47 -2.62
C TYR A 60 0.01 -8.05 -2.57
N LEU A 61 -1.24 -7.91 -2.95
CA LEU A 61 -1.98 -6.65 -2.94
C LEU A 61 -3.24 -6.83 -2.10
N ASP A 62 -3.46 -5.87 -1.21
CA ASP A 62 -4.67 -5.81 -0.37
C ASP A 62 -5.20 -4.38 -0.27
N ILE A 63 -6.50 -4.26 -0.04
CA ILE A 63 -7.13 -2.99 0.34
C ILE A 63 -7.16 -2.94 1.86
N TYR A 64 -6.20 -2.21 2.43
CA TYR A 64 -6.05 -2.08 3.87
C TYR A 64 -7.21 -1.32 4.53
N ALA A 65 -7.70 -0.25 3.90
CA ALA A 65 -8.81 0.54 4.44
C ALA A 65 -9.57 1.31 3.35
N ILE A 66 -10.87 1.52 3.58
CA ILE A 66 -11.71 2.42 2.78
C ILE A 66 -12.55 3.29 3.73
N ASP A 67 -12.30 4.60 3.70
CA ASP A 67 -12.93 5.56 4.61
C ASP A 67 -13.71 6.64 3.85
N THR A 68 -14.81 7.11 4.44
CA THR A 68 -15.50 8.32 3.97
C THR A 68 -14.91 9.53 4.68
N ILE A 69 -14.51 10.54 3.92
CA ILE A 69 -14.09 11.83 4.46
C ILE A 69 -15.18 12.86 4.19
N TYR A 70 -15.84 13.30 5.25
CA TYR A 70 -16.91 14.30 5.16
C TYR A 70 -16.33 15.73 5.15
N PRO A 71 -17.01 16.69 4.49
CA PRO A 71 -16.59 18.10 4.41
C PRO A 71 -16.24 18.76 5.74
N GLU A 72 -16.86 18.32 6.83
CA GLU A 72 -16.69 18.86 8.17
C GLU A 72 -15.40 18.37 8.85
N ALA A 73 -14.74 17.35 8.29
CA ALA A 73 -13.48 16.85 8.82
C ALA A 73 -12.39 17.92 8.74
N LYS A 74 -11.64 18.09 9.84
CA LYS A 74 -10.54 19.08 9.94
C LYS A 74 -9.51 18.93 8.80
N GLU A 75 -9.29 17.70 8.37
CA GLU A 75 -8.31 17.34 7.33
C GLU A 75 -8.90 17.35 5.91
N TYR A 76 -10.19 17.66 5.72
CA TYR A 76 -10.87 17.52 4.44
C TYR A 76 -10.13 18.24 3.29
N ARG A 77 -9.58 19.43 3.55
CA ARG A 77 -8.81 20.19 2.54
C ARG A 77 -7.56 19.46 2.06
N GLN A 78 -6.90 18.69 2.94
CA GLN A 78 -5.73 17.89 2.57
C GLN A 78 -6.14 16.75 1.65
N TYR A 79 -7.24 16.06 1.97
CA TYR A 79 -7.79 15.01 1.11
C TYR A 79 -8.32 15.55 -0.22
N LEU A 80 -8.87 16.77 -0.24
CA LEU A 80 -9.27 17.44 -1.47
C LEU A 80 -8.07 17.70 -2.39
N TYR A 81 -6.93 18.11 -1.83
CA TYR A 81 -5.68 18.25 -2.58
C TYR A 81 -5.19 16.89 -3.11
N LEU A 82 -5.20 15.85 -2.27
CA LEU A 82 -4.83 14.49 -2.67
C LEU A 82 -5.76 13.91 -3.76
N ALA A 83 -7.03 14.31 -3.79
CA ALA A 83 -7.99 13.88 -4.82
C ALA A 83 -7.67 14.44 -6.22
N GLN A 84 -6.79 15.43 -6.31
CA GLN A 84 -6.28 15.97 -7.58
C GLN A 84 -5.00 15.27 -8.04
N LYS A 85 -4.49 14.33 -7.24
CA LYS A 85 -3.30 13.54 -7.53
C LYS A 85 -3.71 12.12 -7.90
N GLU A 86 -2.80 11.43 -8.58
CA GLU A 86 -2.89 9.98 -8.72
C GLU A 86 -2.62 9.28 -7.38
N ILE A 87 -2.52 7.96 -7.39
CA ILE A 87 -2.11 7.16 -6.24
C ILE A 87 -0.75 7.67 -5.71
N GLN A 88 -0.64 7.84 -4.39
CA GLN A 88 0.60 8.31 -3.76
C GLN A 88 1.10 7.29 -2.74
N SER A 89 2.39 7.00 -2.75
CA SER A 89 3.02 6.26 -1.64
C SER A 89 3.23 7.21 -0.45
N PHE A 90 2.86 6.77 0.76
CA PHE A 90 2.99 7.60 1.96
C PHE A 90 3.71 6.90 3.12
N TYR A 91 3.81 5.57 3.09
CA TYR A 91 4.51 4.84 4.14
C TYR A 91 5.06 3.52 3.62
N THR A 92 6.33 3.24 3.94
CA THR A 92 6.97 1.95 3.67
C THR A 92 7.53 1.39 4.97
N LYS A 93 7.21 0.13 5.26
CA LYS A 93 7.78 -0.62 6.38
C LYS A 93 8.60 -1.78 5.84
N ARG A 94 9.86 -1.88 6.26
CA ARG A 94 10.74 -3.01 5.93
C ARG A 94 10.91 -3.89 7.16
N ILE A 95 10.83 -5.20 6.96
CA ILE A 95 10.96 -6.21 7.99
C ILE A 95 11.88 -7.30 7.43
N ARG A 96 12.91 -7.66 8.19
CA ARG A 96 13.72 -8.83 7.91
C ARG A 96 13.25 -9.96 8.80
N THR A 97 12.90 -11.09 8.18
CA THR A 97 12.45 -12.28 8.90
C THR A 97 13.55 -13.33 8.88
N TYR A 98 13.77 -13.95 10.02
CA TYR A 98 14.74 -15.03 10.20
C TYR A 98 13.98 -16.30 10.53
N ARG A 99 14.35 -17.43 9.94
CA ARG A 99 13.93 -18.72 10.49
C ARG A 99 14.66 -18.91 11.80
N LEU A 100 13.88 -19.05 12.86
CA LEU A 100 14.37 -19.69 14.07
C LEU A 100 14.54 -21.16 13.71
N GLU A 101 15.77 -21.59 13.43
CA GLU A 101 16.08 -23.00 13.52
C GLU A 101 15.66 -23.45 14.93
N SER A 102 14.88 -24.51 15.02
CA SER A 102 14.63 -25.15 16.31
C SER A 102 15.99 -25.48 16.90
N LEU A 103 16.39 -24.78 17.96
CA LEU A 103 17.48 -25.18 18.83
C LEU A 103 17.16 -26.61 19.30
N CYS A 104 17.70 -27.60 18.58
CA CYS A 104 17.76 -28.99 18.99
C CYS A 104 19.05 -29.21 19.77
#